data_AF-A0A0N7HIZ9-F1
#
_entry.id   AF-A0A0N7HIZ9-F1
#
_cell.length_a   1.000
_cell.length_b   1.000
_cell.length_c   1.000
_cell.angle_alpha   90.00
_cell.angle_beta   90.00
_cell.angle_gamma   90.00
#
_symmetry.space_group_name_H-M   'P 1'
#
loop_
_entity.id
_entity.type
_entity.pdbx_description
1 polymer ?
#
loop_
_entity_poly.entity_id
_entity_poly.type
_entity_poly.pdbx_seq_one_letter_code
_entity_poly.pdbx_strand_id
1 'polypeptide(L)'
;MRTDYSDLTLQTFGLPGGKFADASFEGTTFCATPHARDVALEWNGVTQIDLAPFDHILMVGERFSFQSITRMLASHDILEDAPRAADALISTAALEALIDGAVVAQVSAIVARFGRDARITCLPAPYPLARSWKQGAGHERFITTLSNRDTAHRWMTRFEASIGAHLAKAGMGFLAQPRNTLHDAFRSRNAYAWPNSSQEAACAHVDNRHLNTEYARIAFAAYANDTLNMRPTRAHTT
;
A
#
# COMPACT_ATOMS: atom_id res chain seq x y z
N MET A 1 8.01 -17.74 -5.06
CA MET A 1 8.66 -16.79 -4.12
C MET A 1 9.97 -17.37 -3.61
N ARG A 2 10.00 -18.27 -2.62
CA ARG A 2 11.24 -18.87 -2.10
C ARG A 2 12.02 -19.69 -3.13
N THR A 3 11.32 -20.36 -4.04
CA THR A 3 11.92 -21.14 -5.14
C THR A 3 12.64 -20.29 -6.18
N ASP A 4 12.22 -19.03 -6.33
CA ASP A 4 12.72 -18.14 -7.37
C ASP A 4 13.91 -17.31 -6.87
N TYR A 5 14.06 -17.19 -5.54
CA TYR A 5 15.15 -16.52 -4.84
C TYR A 5 15.68 -17.43 -3.72
N SER A 6 16.46 -18.46 -4.10
CA SER A 6 16.92 -19.51 -3.18
C SER A 6 17.78 -18.99 -2.02
N ASP A 7 18.44 -17.86 -2.24
CA ASP A 7 19.36 -17.25 -1.28
C ASP A 7 18.61 -16.44 -0.20
N LEU A 8 17.27 -16.31 -0.32
CA LEU A 8 16.43 -15.60 0.64
C LEU A 8 15.77 -16.56 1.63
N THR A 9 15.99 -16.28 2.91
CA THR A 9 15.19 -16.81 4.01
C THR A 9 14.05 -15.84 4.30
N LEU A 10 12.82 -16.23 3.93
CA LEU A 10 11.62 -15.43 4.17
C LEU A 10 10.91 -15.88 5.45
N GLN A 11 10.59 -14.91 6.30
CA GLN A 11 9.64 -15.06 7.40
C GLN A 11 8.55 -13.98 7.26
N THR A 12 7.32 -14.33 7.60
CA THR A 12 6.17 -13.42 7.51
C THR A 12 5.52 -13.28 8.87
N PHE A 13 5.13 -12.07 9.22
CA PHE A 13 4.28 -11.79 10.38
C PHE A 13 3.23 -10.77 9.97
N GLY A 14 1.96 -11.05 10.24
CA GLY A 14 0.84 -10.23 9.81
C GLY A 14 -0.26 -10.11 10.87
N LEU A 15 -0.93 -8.96 10.87
CA LEU A 15 -2.12 -8.69 11.68
C LEU A 15 -3.14 -7.92 10.83
N PRO A 16 -4.45 -8.02 11.13
CA PRO A 16 -5.45 -7.13 10.53
C PRO A 16 -5.13 -5.66 10.78
N GLY A 17 -5.41 -4.77 9.83
CA GLY A 17 -4.92 -3.37 9.85
C GLY A 17 -5.10 -2.61 11.18
N GLY A 18 -6.29 -2.65 11.80
CA GLY A 18 -6.49 -2.00 13.10
C GLY A 18 -5.66 -2.63 14.23
N LYS A 19 -5.60 -3.96 14.27
CA LYS A 19 -4.77 -4.71 15.22
C LYS A 19 -3.27 -4.50 14.98
N PHE A 20 -2.87 -4.36 13.72
CA PHE A 20 -1.52 -3.98 13.35
C PHE A 20 -1.22 -2.56 13.82
N ALA A 21 -2.14 -1.60 13.70
CA ALA A 21 -1.93 -0.24 14.18
C ALA A 21 -1.73 -0.19 15.71
N ASP A 22 -2.47 -1.02 16.46
CA ASP A 22 -2.44 -1.04 17.93
C ASP A 22 -1.27 -1.84 18.54
N ALA A 23 -0.59 -2.69 17.75
CA ALA A 23 0.53 -3.52 18.23
C ALA A 23 1.70 -2.69 18.80
N SER A 24 2.44 -3.24 19.76
CA SER A 24 3.61 -2.57 20.33
C SER A 24 4.89 -2.92 19.57
N PHE A 25 5.87 -2.02 19.63
CA PHE A 25 7.23 -2.27 19.19
C PHE A 25 8.18 -1.97 20.34
N GLU A 26 8.86 -3.01 20.83
CA GLU A 26 9.67 -2.99 22.05
C GLU A 26 11.10 -3.39 21.69
N GLY A 27 11.98 -2.39 21.57
CA GLY A 27 13.34 -2.60 21.09
C GLY A 27 13.34 -3.06 19.63
N THR A 28 13.57 -4.36 19.41
CA THR A 28 13.51 -4.99 18.08
C THR A 28 12.28 -5.87 17.88
N THR A 29 11.47 -6.08 18.92
CA THR A 29 10.36 -7.04 18.86
C THR A 29 9.04 -6.33 18.57
N PHE A 30 8.32 -6.82 17.57
CA PHE A 30 6.95 -6.40 17.27
C PHE A 30 5.96 -7.37 17.91
N CYS A 31 5.05 -6.84 18.73
CA CYS A 31 4.17 -7.64 19.60
C CYS A 31 2.70 -7.36 19.31
N ALA A 32 1.92 -8.43 19.08
CA ALA A 32 0.47 -8.35 19.03
C ALA A 32 -0.10 -7.95 20.41
N THR A 33 -1.09 -7.06 20.42
CA THR A 33 -1.82 -6.72 21.66
C THR A 33 -2.64 -7.91 22.17
N PRO A 34 -3.12 -7.89 23.43
CA PRO A 34 -4.01 -8.93 23.95
C PRO A 34 -5.25 -9.20 23.06
N HIS A 35 -5.85 -8.14 22.48
CA HIS A 35 -7.00 -8.25 21.57
C HIS A 35 -6.66 -8.78 20.18
N ALA A 36 -5.36 -8.86 19.85
CA ALA A 36 -4.84 -9.42 18.61
C ALA A 36 -4.24 -10.81 18.77
N ARG A 37 -4.17 -11.35 19.99
CA ARG A 37 -3.52 -12.62 20.31
C ARG A 37 -4.02 -13.80 19.46
N ASP A 38 -5.34 -13.99 19.41
CA ASP A 38 -5.93 -15.16 18.74
C ASP A 38 -5.63 -15.16 17.24
N VAL A 39 -5.81 -14.01 16.58
CA VAL A 39 -5.50 -13.88 15.15
C VAL A 39 -3.99 -13.94 14.88
N ALA A 40 -3.15 -13.47 15.80
CA ALA A 40 -1.71 -13.57 15.67
C ALA A 40 -1.26 -15.04 15.70
N LEU A 41 -1.79 -15.83 16.63
CA LEU A 41 -1.52 -17.27 16.72
C LEU A 41 -2.09 -18.02 15.50
N GLU A 42 -3.29 -17.67 15.05
CA GLU A 42 -3.92 -18.27 13.88
C GLU A 42 -3.09 -18.06 12.60
N TRP A 43 -2.64 -16.82 12.36
CA TRP A 43 -1.97 -16.46 11.10
C TRP A 43 -0.47 -16.73 11.11
N ASN A 44 0.19 -16.59 12.26
CA ASN A 44 1.64 -16.60 12.36
C ASN A 44 2.18 -17.74 13.22
N GLY A 45 1.34 -18.43 14.00
CA GLY A 45 1.76 -19.41 15.01
C GLY A 45 2.43 -18.80 16.25
N VAL A 46 2.68 -17.49 16.26
CA VAL A 46 3.34 -16.74 17.32
C VAL A 46 2.66 -15.38 17.50
N THR A 47 2.81 -14.78 18.69
CA THR A 47 2.22 -13.46 19.00
C THR A 47 3.19 -12.30 18.77
N GLN A 48 4.45 -12.59 18.45
CA GLN A 48 5.49 -11.60 18.27
C GLN A 48 6.54 -12.06 17.27
N ILE A 49 7.29 -11.10 16.72
CA ILE A 49 8.44 -11.34 15.85
C ILE A 49 9.59 -10.43 16.28
N ASP A 50 10.78 -11.00 16.49
CA ASP A 50 12.00 -10.22 16.72
C ASP A 50 12.59 -9.82 15.38
N LEU A 51 12.70 -8.51 15.12
CA LEU A 51 13.22 -7.95 13.88
C LEU A 51 14.77 -7.84 13.87
N ALA A 52 15.45 -8.10 14.98
CA ALA A 52 16.92 -8.01 15.05
C ALA A 52 17.65 -8.91 14.03
N PRO A 53 17.25 -10.17 13.78
CA PRO A 53 18.01 -11.07 12.92
C PRO A 53 17.87 -10.81 11.41
N PHE A 54 16.98 -9.91 10.99
CA PHE A 54 16.73 -9.66 9.57
C PHE A 54 17.67 -8.61 9.00
N ASP A 55 18.27 -8.90 7.85
CA ASP A 55 19.04 -7.92 7.07
C ASP A 55 18.11 -6.91 6.36
N HIS A 56 16.89 -7.34 6.04
CA HIS A 56 15.93 -6.61 5.23
C HIS A 56 14.50 -6.84 5.72
N ILE A 57 13.71 -5.76 5.76
CA ILE A 57 12.32 -5.76 6.26
C ILE A 57 11.44 -5.10 5.21
N LEU A 58 10.50 -5.85 4.65
CA LEU A 58 9.45 -5.30 3.79
C LEU A 58 8.18 -5.07 4.62
N MET A 59 7.90 -3.82 4.96
CA MET A 59 6.67 -3.43 5.66
C MET A 59 5.57 -3.16 4.64
N VAL A 60 4.50 -3.95 4.70
CA VAL A 60 3.40 -3.90 3.72
C VAL A 60 2.10 -3.41 4.37
N GLY A 61 1.38 -2.52 3.69
CA GLY A 61 -0.02 -2.23 4.03
C GLY A 61 -0.29 -0.83 4.57
N GLU A 62 0.72 0.01 4.74
CA GLU A 62 0.53 1.42 5.09
C GLU A 62 -0.19 2.15 3.95
N ARG A 63 -1.14 3.04 4.27
CA ARG A 63 -1.94 3.74 3.28
C ARG A 63 -1.47 5.16 3.02
N PHE A 64 -0.60 5.72 3.86
CA PHE A 64 -0.05 7.07 3.67
C PHE A 64 -1.14 8.13 3.40
N SER A 65 -2.25 8.06 4.14
CA SER A 65 -3.40 8.97 3.98
C SER A 65 -4.10 8.92 2.60
N PHE A 66 -3.96 7.82 1.86
CA PHE A 66 -4.55 7.62 0.54
C PHE A 66 -6.05 7.96 0.44
N GLN A 67 -6.86 7.61 1.44
CA GLN A 67 -8.29 7.92 1.44
C GLN A 67 -8.57 9.43 1.51
N SER A 68 -7.79 10.16 2.31
CA SER A 68 -7.91 11.62 2.40
C SER A 68 -7.48 12.28 1.09
N ILE A 69 -6.38 11.82 0.50
CA ILE A 69 -5.84 12.35 -0.76
C ILE A 69 -6.81 12.10 -1.92
N THR A 70 -7.31 10.88 -2.06
CA THR A 70 -8.28 10.56 -3.12
C THR A 70 -9.58 11.32 -2.96
N ARG A 71 -10.06 11.53 -1.73
CA ARG A 71 -11.21 12.39 -1.46
C ARG A 71 -10.95 13.85 -1.87
N MET A 72 -9.79 14.42 -1.53
CA MET A 72 -9.46 15.79 -1.92
C MET A 72 -9.44 15.93 -3.44
N LEU A 73 -8.76 15.03 -4.14
CA LEU A 73 -8.67 15.02 -5.61
C LEU A 73 -10.04 14.81 -6.29
N ALA A 74 -10.94 14.08 -5.65
CA ALA A 74 -12.28 13.79 -6.16
C ALA A 74 -13.27 14.95 -5.92
N SER A 75 -13.07 15.74 -4.86
CA SER A 75 -14.01 16.79 -4.43
C SER A 75 -13.57 18.21 -4.78
N HIS A 76 -12.44 18.37 -5.47
CA HIS A 76 -11.97 19.69 -5.90
C HIS A 76 -11.58 19.69 -7.38
N ASP A 77 -11.91 20.80 -8.03
CA ASP A 77 -11.31 21.16 -9.30
C ASP A 77 -10.01 21.91 -9.06
N ILE A 78 -9.04 21.68 -9.95
CA ILE A 78 -7.70 22.23 -9.81
C ILE A 78 -7.62 23.44 -10.71
N LEU A 79 -7.27 24.60 -10.16
CA LEU A 79 -7.28 25.88 -10.86
C LEU A 79 -6.52 25.84 -12.19
N GLU A 80 -5.43 25.08 -12.24
CA GLU A 80 -4.55 24.97 -13.40
C GLU A 80 -4.92 23.82 -14.36
N ASP A 81 -5.94 23.02 -14.05
CA ASP A 81 -6.49 21.99 -14.94
C ASP A 81 -7.75 22.50 -15.67
N ALA A 82 -8.18 21.78 -16.71
CA ALA A 82 -9.50 22.01 -17.29
C ALA A 82 -10.60 21.80 -16.21
N PRO A 83 -11.56 22.73 -16.07
CA PRO A 83 -12.63 22.60 -15.10
C PRO A 83 -13.50 21.39 -15.45
N ARG A 84 -13.91 20.62 -14.43
CA ARG A 84 -14.73 19.42 -14.61
C ARG A 84 -16.17 19.64 -14.15
N ALA A 85 -16.37 20.46 -13.12
CA ALA A 85 -17.66 20.71 -12.49
C ALA A 85 -17.68 22.08 -11.75
N ALA A 86 -18.80 22.39 -11.08
CA ALA A 86 -18.92 23.52 -10.16
C ALA A 86 -18.41 23.19 -8.75
N ASP A 87 -17.40 22.32 -8.64
CA ASP A 87 -16.80 21.91 -7.36
C ASP A 87 -15.91 23.02 -6.78
N ALA A 88 -15.57 22.89 -5.50
CA ALA A 88 -14.63 23.81 -4.86
C ALA A 88 -13.27 23.79 -5.56
N LEU A 89 -12.61 24.95 -5.66
CA LEU A 89 -11.34 25.10 -6.35
C LEU A 89 -10.16 24.95 -5.39
N ILE A 90 -9.08 24.33 -5.85
CA ILE A 90 -7.79 24.25 -5.17
C ILE A 90 -6.66 24.55 -6.15
N SER A 91 -5.63 25.28 -5.74
CA SER A 91 -4.43 25.43 -6.57
C SER A 91 -3.59 24.16 -6.51
N THR A 92 -2.82 23.91 -7.57
CA THR A 92 -1.83 22.83 -7.64
C THR A 92 -0.88 22.91 -6.44
N ALA A 93 -0.37 24.10 -6.13
CA ALA A 93 0.53 24.31 -5.00
C ALA A 93 -0.10 23.95 -3.64
N ALA A 94 -1.37 24.32 -3.42
CA ALA A 94 -2.07 23.97 -2.19
C ALA A 94 -2.32 22.46 -2.09
N LEU A 95 -2.71 21.82 -3.18
CA LEU A 95 -2.91 20.37 -3.22
C LEU A 95 -1.61 19.59 -2.96
N GLU A 96 -0.50 20.03 -3.56
CA GLU A 96 0.82 19.43 -3.31
C GLU A 96 1.24 19.56 -1.83
N ALA A 97 1.05 20.74 -1.23
CA ALA A 97 1.33 20.95 0.18
C ALA A 97 0.47 20.06 1.09
N LEU A 98 -0.80 19.85 0.75
CA LEU A 98 -1.69 18.95 1.49
C LEU A 98 -1.28 17.48 1.35
N ILE A 99 -0.87 17.05 0.15
CA ILE A 99 -0.33 15.70 -0.07
C ILE A 99 0.92 15.50 0.79
N ASP A 100 1.87 16.42 0.73
CA ASP A 100 3.12 16.32 1.49
C ASP A 100 2.86 16.34 3.00
N GLY A 101 2.02 17.24 3.49
CA GLY A 101 1.66 17.30 4.91
C GLY A 101 1.02 15.98 5.40
N ALA A 102 0.12 15.39 4.61
CA ALA A 102 -0.54 14.14 4.94
C ALA A 102 0.42 12.94 4.91
N VAL A 103 1.38 12.92 3.99
CA VAL A 103 2.43 11.88 3.91
C VAL A 103 3.44 12.04 5.05
N VAL A 104 3.90 13.26 5.35
CA VAL A 104 4.82 13.56 6.44
C VAL A 104 4.28 13.07 7.78
N ALA A 105 2.99 13.32 8.05
CA ALA A 105 2.36 12.85 9.27
C ALA A 105 2.43 11.32 9.42
N GLN A 106 2.19 10.58 8.32
CA GLN A 106 2.23 9.11 8.32
C GLN A 106 3.65 8.57 8.44
N VAL A 107 4.62 9.15 7.73
CA VAL A 107 6.04 8.78 7.87
C VAL A 107 6.52 9.07 9.30
N SER A 108 6.08 10.18 9.90
CA SER A 108 6.43 10.51 11.28
C SER A 108 5.85 9.49 12.27
N ALA A 109 4.63 9.00 12.05
CA ALA A 109 4.03 7.93 12.85
C ALA A 109 4.80 6.61 12.70
N ILE A 110 5.21 6.24 11.48
CA ILE A 110 6.07 5.06 11.24
C ILE A 110 7.40 5.20 12.00
N VAL A 111 8.07 6.34 11.89
CA VAL A 111 9.36 6.58 12.57
C VAL A 111 9.20 6.60 14.09
N ALA A 112 8.14 7.22 14.61
CA ALA A 112 7.85 7.20 16.04
C ALA A 112 7.64 5.78 16.56
N ARG A 113 7.11 4.89 15.72
CA ARG A 113 6.80 3.52 16.08
C ARG A 113 7.98 2.56 15.93
N PHE A 114 8.68 2.60 14.81
CA PHE A 114 9.73 1.63 14.46
C PHE A 114 11.15 2.19 14.59
N GLY A 115 11.28 3.48 14.93
CA GLY A 115 12.55 4.19 14.81
C GLY A 115 12.94 4.44 13.35
N ARG A 116 14.14 4.98 13.14
CA ARG A 116 14.75 5.06 11.81
C ARG A 116 15.56 3.80 11.57
N ASP A 117 15.20 3.02 10.55
CA ASP A 117 15.86 1.76 10.23
C ASP A 117 15.98 1.59 8.71
N ALA A 118 17.22 1.57 8.21
CA ALA A 118 17.52 1.43 6.79
C ALA A 118 17.18 0.06 6.20
N ARG A 119 16.94 -0.94 7.06
CA ARG A 119 16.47 -2.26 6.64
C ARG A 119 15.00 -2.23 6.21
N ILE A 120 14.23 -1.24 6.68
CA ILE A 120 12.80 -1.12 6.39
C ILE A 120 12.58 -0.48 5.02
N THR A 121 11.87 -1.20 4.16
CA THR A 121 11.26 -0.68 2.94
C THR A 121 9.75 -0.76 3.06
N CYS A 122 9.07 0.36 2.81
CA CYS A 122 7.61 0.41 2.86
C CYS A 122 7.02 0.14 1.47
N LEU A 123 6.15 -0.86 1.39
CA LEU A 123 5.24 -1.09 0.28
C LEU A 123 3.82 -0.68 0.73
N PRO A 124 3.22 0.37 0.14
CA PRO A 124 1.87 0.74 0.51
C PRO A 124 0.86 -0.40 0.33
N ALA A 125 -0.29 -0.31 1.01
CA ALA A 125 -1.41 -1.16 0.68
C ALA A 125 -1.73 -1.06 -0.82
N PRO A 126 -2.05 -2.17 -1.50
CA PRO A 126 -2.40 -2.13 -2.91
C PRO A 126 -3.60 -1.21 -3.14
N TYR A 127 -3.61 -0.57 -4.30
CA TYR A 127 -4.77 0.22 -4.71
C TYR A 127 -6.01 -0.68 -4.89
N PRO A 128 -7.22 -0.13 -4.69
CA PRO A 128 -8.45 -0.89 -4.89
C PRO A 128 -8.55 -1.50 -6.28
N LEU A 129 -9.24 -2.63 -6.41
CA LEU A 129 -9.49 -3.27 -7.70
C LEU A 129 -10.26 -2.35 -8.64
N ALA A 130 -9.96 -2.43 -9.93
CA ALA A 130 -10.61 -1.63 -10.97
C ALA A 130 -12.13 -1.72 -10.91
N ARG A 131 -12.70 -2.89 -10.58
CA ARG A 131 -14.15 -3.14 -10.44
C ARG A 131 -14.83 -2.41 -9.27
N SER A 132 -14.07 -1.83 -8.33
CA SER A 132 -14.61 -1.07 -7.19
C SER A 132 -15.38 0.19 -7.59
N TRP A 133 -15.30 0.61 -8.85
CA TRP A 133 -16.06 1.75 -9.36
C TRP A 133 -17.56 1.51 -9.50
N LYS A 134 -17.99 0.26 -9.65
CA LYS A 134 -19.41 -0.06 -9.84
C LYS A 134 -20.18 0.22 -8.55
N GLN A 135 -21.38 0.77 -8.69
CA GLN A 135 -22.32 0.94 -7.57
C GLN A 135 -22.65 -0.42 -6.95
N GLY A 136 -22.77 -0.47 -5.62
CA GLY A 136 -23.07 -1.69 -4.86
C GLY A 136 -22.05 -1.97 -3.74
N ALA A 137 -21.99 -3.23 -3.30
CA ALA A 137 -21.06 -3.67 -2.27
C ALA A 137 -19.59 -3.45 -2.69
N GLY A 138 -18.79 -2.89 -1.79
CA GLY A 138 -17.38 -2.57 -2.06
C GLY A 138 -17.16 -1.40 -3.03
N HIS A 139 -18.18 -0.57 -3.27
CA HIS A 139 -18.07 0.64 -4.09
C HIS A 139 -17.12 1.68 -3.46
N GLU A 140 -16.14 2.14 -4.23
CA GLU A 140 -15.19 3.19 -3.85
C GLU A 140 -15.54 4.50 -4.56
N ARG A 141 -16.42 5.30 -3.95
CA ARG A 141 -16.96 6.53 -4.56
C ARG A 141 -15.87 7.48 -5.06
N PHE A 142 -14.86 7.76 -4.23
CA PHE A 142 -13.81 8.72 -4.60
C PHE A 142 -12.92 8.21 -5.73
N ILE A 143 -12.61 6.90 -5.75
CA ILE A 143 -11.87 6.27 -6.84
C ILE A 143 -12.64 6.37 -8.16
N THR A 144 -13.96 6.20 -8.11
CA THR A 144 -14.83 6.36 -9.29
C THR A 144 -14.81 7.79 -9.83
N THR A 145 -14.84 8.79 -8.96
CA THR A 145 -14.77 10.20 -9.40
C THR A 145 -13.39 10.55 -9.98
N LEU A 146 -12.32 9.90 -9.50
CA LEU A 146 -10.96 10.08 -10.01
C LEU A 146 -10.72 9.42 -11.35
N SER A 147 -11.39 8.31 -11.68
CA SER A 147 -11.20 7.65 -12.97
C SER A 147 -11.57 8.51 -14.16
N ASN A 148 -12.40 9.54 -13.95
CA ASN A 148 -12.81 10.49 -14.97
C ASN A 148 -11.91 11.74 -15.00
N ARG A 149 -10.76 11.71 -14.32
CA ARG A 149 -9.81 12.82 -14.27
C ARG A 149 -8.59 12.52 -15.14
N ASP A 150 -8.41 13.29 -16.21
CA ASP A 150 -7.26 13.15 -17.12
C ASP A 150 -5.91 13.30 -16.41
N THR A 151 -5.88 14.10 -15.33
CA THR A 151 -4.67 14.34 -14.52
C THR A 151 -4.45 13.32 -13.39
N ALA A 152 -5.26 12.25 -13.27
CA ALA A 152 -5.14 11.27 -12.19
C ALA A 152 -3.75 10.62 -12.12
N HIS A 153 -3.14 10.29 -13.26
CA HIS A 153 -1.78 9.72 -13.33
C HIS A 153 -0.70 10.69 -12.80
N ARG A 154 -0.84 11.98 -13.09
CA ARG A 154 0.05 13.03 -12.56
C ARG A 154 0.00 13.04 -11.04
N TRP A 155 -1.21 12.97 -10.48
CA TRP A 155 -1.41 13.00 -9.03
C TRP A 155 -0.98 11.72 -8.32
N MET A 156 -1.15 10.55 -8.94
CA MET A 156 -0.57 9.30 -8.42
C MET A 156 0.96 9.38 -8.38
N THR A 157 1.58 9.86 -9.45
CA THR A 157 3.04 10.03 -9.52
C THR A 157 3.53 11.01 -8.44
N ARG A 158 2.82 12.13 -8.25
CA ARG A 158 3.16 13.13 -7.23
C ARG A 158 3.01 12.59 -5.80
N PHE A 159 1.98 11.78 -5.56
CA PHE A 159 1.73 11.13 -4.27
C PHE A 159 2.83 10.11 -3.95
N GLU A 160 3.15 9.21 -4.87
CA GLU A 160 4.21 8.21 -4.70
C GLU A 160 5.59 8.87 -4.54
N ALA A 161 5.87 9.95 -5.30
CA ALA A 161 7.09 10.72 -5.15
C ALA A 161 7.21 11.37 -3.76
N SER A 162 6.09 11.87 -3.22
CA SER A 162 6.04 12.41 -1.84
C SER A 162 6.42 11.32 -0.83
N ILE A 163 5.81 10.13 -0.93
CA ILE A 163 6.11 9.00 -0.05
C ILE A 163 7.59 8.64 -0.12
N GLY A 164 8.12 8.43 -1.33
CA GLY A 164 9.52 8.09 -1.54
C GLY A 164 10.47 9.13 -0.95
N ALA A 165 10.22 10.41 -1.19
CA ALA A 165 11.07 11.49 -0.68
C ALA A 165 11.06 11.57 0.85
N HIS A 166 9.90 11.40 1.50
CA HIS A 166 9.79 11.50 2.95
C HIS A 166 10.31 10.25 3.68
N LEU A 167 10.10 9.05 3.13
CA LEU A 167 10.72 7.83 3.65
C LEU A 167 12.25 7.87 3.51
N ALA A 168 12.77 8.33 2.36
CA ALA A 168 14.22 8.48 2.17
C ALA A 168 14.84 9.46 3.19
N LYS A 169 14.18 10.60 3.48
CA LYS A 169 14.59 11.53 4.55
C LYS A 169 14.56 10.91 5.94
N ALA A 170 13.69 9.92 6.17
CA ALA A 170 13.64 9.13 7.39
C ALA A 170 14.65 7.99 7.43
N GLY A 171 15.43 7.78 6.35
CA GLY A 171 16.39 6.68 6.22
C GLY A 171 15.73 5.34 5.93
N MET A 172 14.55 5.32 5.29
CA MET A 172 13.81 4.11 4.93
C MET A 172 13.61 4.01 3.41
N GLY A 173 13.37 2.79 2.92
CA GLY A 173 13.07 2.52 1.52
C GLY A 173 11.58 2.71 1.17
N PHE A 174 11.30 2.94 -0.11
CA PHE A 174 9.95 2.98 -0.67
C PHE A 174 9.87 2.04 -1.88
N LEU A 175 8.86 1.18 -1.90
CA LEU A 175 8.50 0.36 -3.04
C LEU A 175 7.08 0.71 -3.48
N ALA A 176 6.93 1.31 -4.65
CA ALA A 176 5.62 1.54 -5.24
C ALA A 176 4.98 0.22 -5.70
N GLN A 177 3.65 0.22 -5.83
CA GLN A 177 2.95 -0.92 -6.43
C GLN A 177 3.48 -1.17 -7.86
N PRO A 178 3.85 -2.41 -8.23
CA PRO A 178 4.39 -2.71 -9.56
C PRO A 178 3.44 -2.29 -10.69
N ARG A 179 3.96 -1.55 -11.69
CA ARG A 179 3.14 -0.92 -12.73
C ARG A 179 2.33 -1.92 -13.57
N ASN A 180 2.86 -3.12 -13.80
CA ASN A 180 2.16 -4.19 -14.51
C ASN A 180 0.93 -4.73 -13.75
N THR A 181 0.80 -4.43 -12.45
CA THR A 181 -0.36 -4.80 -11.63
C THR A 181 -1.49 -3.76 -11.66
N LEU A 182 -1.23 -2.59 -12.22
CA LEU A 182 -2.19 -1.47 -12.29
C LEU A 182 -3.09 -1.60 -13.52
N HIS A 183 -4.37 -1.26 -13.33
CA HIS A 183 -5.28 -0.99 -14.44
C HIS A 183 -5.04 0.43 -14.96
N ASP A 184 -4.98 1.40 -14.03
CA ASP A 184 -4.65 2.81 -14.26
C ASP A 184 -4.35 3.50 -12.91
N ALA A 185 -4.38 4.84 -12.87
CA ALA A 185 -4.09 5.62 -11.68
C ALA A 185 -4.99 5.22 -10.50
N PHE A 186 -4.37 4.82 -9.40
CA PHE A 186 -5.04 4.42 -8.16
C PHE A 186 -5.99 3.21 -8.29
N ARG A 187 -5.82 2.36 -9.31
CA ARG A 187 -6.59 1.11 -9.45
C ARG A 187 -5.74 -0.08 -9.87
N SER A 188 -5.92 -1.20 -9.17
CA SER A 188 -5.31 -2.48 -9.48
C SER A 188 -6.12 -3.26 -10.52
N ARG A 189 -5.48 -4.11 -11.33
CA ARG A 189 -6.19 -4.96 -12.30
C ARG A 189 -7.06 -6.00 -11.57
N ASN A 190 -8.25 -6.26 -12.11
CA ASN A 190 -9.19 -7.25 -11.58
C ASN A 190 -8.65 -8.69 -11.60
N ALA A 191 -7.67 -8.99 -12.45
CA ALA A 191 -7.00 -10.30 -12.47
C ALA A 191 -6.30 -10.65 -11.15
N TYR A 192 -6.02 -9.64 -10.30
CA TYR A 192 -5.43 -9.82 -8.98
C TYR A 192 -6.45 -9.86 -7.85
N ALA A 193 -7.74 -9.96 -8.13
CA ALA A 193 -8.77 -10.07 -7.11
C ALA A 193 -8.54 -11.28 -6.20
N TRP A 194 -8.79 -11.10 -4.89
CA TRP A 194 -8.78 -12.21 -3.94
C TRP A 194 -9.77 -13.31 -4.36
N PRO A 195 -9.46 -14.61 -4.20
CA PRO A 195 -10.41 -15.67 -4.51
C PRO A 195 -11.75 -15.49 -3.80
N ASN A 196 -12.84 -15.88 -4.46
CA ASN A 196 -14.22 -15.82 -3.93
C ASN A 196 -14.76 -14.42 -3.60
N SER A 197 -14.07 -13.36 -4.00
CA SER A 197 -14.53 -11.96 -3.84
C SER A 197 -15.36 -11.46 -5.04
N SER A 198 -16.25 -12.28 -5.61
CA SER A 198 -17.04 -11.83 -6.78
C SER A 198 -18.05 -10.74 -6.39
N GLN A 199 -18.42 -9.87 -7.34
CA GLN A 199 -19.49 -8.88 -7.13
C GLN A 199 -20.88 -9.52 -6.94
N GLU A 200 -20.99 -10.81 -7.25
CA GLU A 200 -22.19 -11.62 -7.07
C GLU A 200 -22.19 -12.35 -5.72
N ALA A 201 -21.09 -12.30 -4.96
CA ALA A 201 -21.07 -12.80 -3.60
C ALA A 201 -21.99 -11.94 -2.72
N ALA A 202 -22.58 -12.54 -1.69
CA ALA A 202 -23.36 -11.79 -0.69
C ALA A 202 -22.52 -10.59 -0.20
N CYS A 203 -23.13 -9.42 -0.01
CA CYS A 203 -22.45 -8.13 0.24
C CYS A 203 -21.29 -8.20 1.26
N ALA A 204 -21.37 -9.09 2.25
CA ALA A 204 -20.34 -9.31 3.27
C ALA A 204 -19.01 -9.89 2.75
N HIS A 205 -18.94 -10.38 1.51
CA HIS A 205 -17.77 -11.05 0.94
C HIS A 205 -17.09 -10.29 -0.21
N VAL A 206 -17.58 -9.10 -0.57
CA VAL A 206 -16.95 -8.30 -1.64
C VAL A 206 -15.71 -7.61 -1.09
N ASP A 207 -14.56 -8.18 -1.43
CA ASP A 207 -13.24 -7.61 -1.15
C ASP A 207 -12.64 -6.98 -2.41
N ASN A 208 -12.48 -5.67 -2.37
CA ASN A 208 -11.83 -4.90 -3.43
C ASN A 208 -10.49 -4.32 -3.01
N ARG A 209 -9.98 -4.66 -1.84
CA ARG A 209 -8.78 -4.05 -1.23
C ARG A 209 -7.66 -5.05 -0.96
N HIS A 210 -7.95 -6.34 -0.89
CA HIS A 210 -6.93 -7.38 -0.82
C HIS A 210 -6.72 -8.04 -2.19
N LEU A 211 -5.45 -8.25 -2.55
CA LEU A 211 -5.04 -8.84 -3.81
C LEU A 211 -4.49 -10.26 -3.59
N ASN A 212 -4.62 -11.11 -4.61
CA ASN A 212 -4.28 -12.52 -4.54
C ASN A 212 -2.76 -12.80 -4.44
N THR A 213 -2.41 -14.08 -4.29
CA THR A 213 -1.04 -14.55 -4.17
C THR A 213 -0.15 -14.20 -5.37
N GLU A 214 -0.72 -14.08 -6.57
CA GLU A 214 0.05 -13.72 -7.76
C GLU A 214 0.51 -12.25 -7.70
N TYR A 215 -0.34 -11.35 -7.22
CA TYR A 215 0.09 -9.99 -6.91
C TYR A 215 1.22 -9.98 -5.87
N ALA A 216 1.08 -10.74 -4.78
CA ALA A 216 2.10 -10.82 -3.74
C ALA A 216 3.44 -11.32 -4.30
N ARG A 217 3.42 -12.29 -5.22
CA ARG A 217 4.61 -12.78 -5.92
C ARG A 217 5.28 -11.69 -6.76
N ILE A 218 4.51 -10.92 -7.53
CA ILE A 218 5.03 -9.82 -8.36
C ILE A 218 5.62 -8.71 -7.48
N ALA A 219 4.92 -8.32 -6.41
CA ALA A 219 5.40 -7.31 -5.47
C ALA A 219 6.69 -7.74 -4.76
N PHE A 220 6.78 -9.00 -4.34
CA PHE A 220 8.00 -9.56 -3.75
C PHE A 220 9.14 -9.61 -4.76
N ALA A 221 8.88 -10.00 -6.01
CA ALA A 221 9.89 -10.01 -7.06
C ALA A 221 10.44 -8.59 -7.34
N ALA A 222 9.56 -7.59 -7.38
CA ALA A 222 9.97 -6.18 -7.50
C ALA A 222 10.85 -5.75 -6.32
N TYR A 223 10.48 -6.11 -5.08
CA TYR A 223 11.31 -5.84 -3.91
C TYR A 223 12.70 -6.48 -4.02
N ALA A 224 12.76 -7.78 -4.31
CA ALA A 224 14.01 -8.52 -4.41
C ALA A 224 14.90 -7.98 -5.54
N ASN A 225 14.33 -7.64 -6.70
CA ASN A 225 15.10 -7.16 -7.84
C ASN A 225 15.54 -5.70 -7.66
N ASP A 226 14.60 -4.82 -7.32
CA ASP A 226 14.81 -3.37 -7.41
C ASP A 226 15.38 -2.80 -6.11
N THR A 227 15.14 -3.46 -4.97
CA THR A 227 15.63 -3.01 -3.65
C THR A 227 16.82 -3.84 -3.17
N LEU A 228 16.76 -5.16 -3.31
CA LEU A 228 17.84 -6.05 -2.83
C LEU A 228 18.90 -6.34 -3.90
N ASN A 229 18.71 -5.87 -5.14
CA ASN A 229 19.58 -6.15 -6.29
C ASN A 229 19.79 -7.66 -6.56
N MET A 230 18.79 -8.48 -6.24
CA MET A 230 18.84 -9.92 -6.48
C MET A 230 18.27 -10.25 -7.86
N ARG A 231 18.71 -11.37 -8.44
CA ARG A 231 18.14 -11.89 -9.68
C ARG A 231 17.46 -13.23 -9.41
N PRO A 232 16.32 -13.52 -10.06
CA PRO A 232 15.68 -14.81 -9.89
C PRO A 232 16.55 -15.92 -10.48
N THR A 233 16.60 -17.07 -9.80
CA THR A 233 17.38 -18.24 -10.24
C THR A 233 16.74 -18.96 -11.45
N ARG A 234 15.46 -18.70 -11.70
CA ARG A 234 14.73 -19.14 -12.91
C ARG A 234 14.15 -17.93 -13.63
N ALA A 235 14.39 -17.84 -14.94
CA ALA A 235 13.74 -16.83 -15.76
C ALA A 235 12.23 -17.07 -15.77
N HIS A 236 11.44 -16.11 -15.29
CA HIS A 236 10.00 -16.12 -15.52
C HIS A 236 9.76 -15.63 -16.95
N THR A 237 9.27 -16.49 -17.84
CA THR A 237 8.61 -16.05 -19.06
C THR A 237 7.37 -15.26 -18.65
N THR A 238 7.45 -13.94 -18.82
CA THR A 238 6.35 -12.98 -18.61
C THR A 238 5.21 -13.23 -19.57
#